data_AF-A0A967WI55-F1
#
_entry.id   AF-A0A967WI55-F1
#
_cell.length_a   1.000
_cell.length_b   1.000
_cell.length_c   1.000
_cell.angle_alpha   90.00
_cell.angle_beta   90.00
_cell.angle_gamma   90.00
#
_symmetry.space_group_name_H-M   'P 1'
#
loop_
_entity.id
_entity.type
_entity.pdbx_description
1 polymer ?
#
loop_
_entity_poly.entity_id
_entity_poly.type
_entity_poly.pdbx_seq_one_letter_code
_entity_poly.pdbx_strand_id
1 'polypeptide(L)'
;MLKEFRDFVNRGNVVDLAVAVIIGGAFGAIITSLVDDIIMPLIGVIIGGVDFASLSITVGEASILYGSFIQAIVNFLIIAFVLFLIVRSFTKLQKEEEEAPPAPPEPSAEE
;
A
#
# COMPACT_ATOMS: atom_id res chain seq x y z
N MET A 1 -25.14 17.71 -23.45
CA MET A 1 -23.69 17.51 -23.22
C MET A 1 -23.21 17.99 -21.85
N LEU A 2 -22.93 19.29 -21.61
CA LEU A 2 -22.40 19.75 -20.30
C LEU A 2 -23.36 19.55 -19.11
N LYS A 3 -24.67 19.76 -19.32
CA LYS A 3 -25.70 19.50 -18.30
C LYS A 3 -25.84 18.01 -18.00
N GLU A 4 -25.93 17.17 -19.04
CA GLU A 4 -25.99 15.70 -18.93
C GLU A 4 -24.74 15.10 -18.28
N PHE A 5 -23.56 15.67 -18.57
CA PHE A 5 -22.30 15.27 -17.94
C PHE A 5 -22.28 15.65 -16.45
N ARG A 6 -22.77 16.84 -16.10
CA ARG A 6 -22.93 17.24 -14.69
C ARG A 6 -23.90 16.33 -13.96
N ASP A 7 -25.03 16.00 -14.57
CA ASP A 7 -26.04 15.09 -14.01
C ASP A 7 -25.52 13.64 -13.88
N PHE A 8 -24.62 13.23 -14.77
CA PHE A 8 -23.92 11.95 -14.70
C PHE A 8 -22.89 11.90 -13.56
N VAL A 9 -22.06 12.94 -13.42
CA VAL A 9 -21.07 13.05 -12.33
C VAL A 9 -21.76 13.20 -10.98
N ASN A 10 -22.88 13.94 -10.90
CA ASN A 10 -23.65 14.09 -9.66
C ASN A 10 -24.35 12.81 -9.19
N ARG A 11 -24.28 11.70 -9.95
CA ARG A 11 -24.63 10.39 -9.40
C ARG A 11 -23.55 10.04 -8.38
N GLY A 12 -23.81 10.24 -7.09
CA GLY A 12 -22.82 10.15 -5.99
C GLY A 12 -21.87 8.95 -6.07
N ASN A 13 -22.37 7.79 -6.52
CA ASN A 13 -21.57 6.59 -6.74
C ASN A 13 -20.38 6.76 -7.71
N VAL A 14 -20.44 7.69 -8.67
CA VAL A 14 -19.37 7.94 -9.66
C VAL A 14 -18.26 8.80 -9.09
N VAL A 15 -18.59 9.81 -8.29
CA VAL A 15 -17.60 10.69 -7.64
C VAL A 15 -16.83 9.93 -6.57
N ASP A 16 -17.52 9.16 -5.73
CA ASP A 16 -16.88 8.36 -4.68
C ASP A 16 -15.96 7.29 -5.28
N LEU A 17 -16.40 6.63 -6.36
CA LEU A 17 -15.57 5.70 -7.12
C LEU A 17 -14.34 6.39 -7.72
N ALA A 18 -14.50 7.57 -8.32
CA ALA A 18 -13.39 8.31 -8.92
C ALA A 18 -12.35 8.71 -7.86
N VAL A 19 -12.79 9.19 -6.70
CA VAL A 19 -11.92 9.53 -5.57
C VAL A 19 -11.20 8.28 -5.05
N ALA A 20 -11.90 7.17 -4.86
CA ALA A 20 -11.31 5.91 -4.41
C ALA A 20 -10.22 5.39 -5.36
N VAL A 21 -10.45 5.46 -6.68
CA VAL A 21 -9.48 5.03 -7.69
C VAL A 21 -8.26 5.95 -7.73
N ILE A 22 -8.45 7.27 -7.67
CA ILE A 22 -7.35 8.25 -7.67
C ILE A 22 -6.49 8.08 -6.41
N ILE A 23 -7.11 8.00 -5.23
CA ILE A 23 -6.39 7.80 -3.97
C ILE A 23 -5.71 6.44 -3.95
N GLY A 24 -6.40 5.37 -4.39
CA GLY A 24 -5.83 4.03 -4.46
C GLY A 24 -4.60 3.96 -5.37
N GLY A 25 -4.66 4.60 -6.54
CA GLY A 25 -3.53 4.69 -7.47
C GLY A 25 -2.35 5.49 -6.89
N ALA A 26 -2.63 6.66 -6.31
CA ALA A 26 -1.59 7.50 -5.70
C ALA A 26 -0.94 6.82 -4.48
N PHE A 27 -1.73 6.17 -3.63
CA PHE A 27 -1.23 5.44 -2.47
C PHE A 27 -0.42 4.21 -2.88
N GLY A 28 -0.85 3.49 -3.92
CA GLY A 28 -0.08 2.40 -4.53
C GLY A 28 1.31 2.86 -4.97
N ALA A 29 1.41 4.00 -5.65
CA ALA A 29 2.69 4.55 -6.08
C ALA A 29 3.63 4.90 -4.91
N ILE A 30 3.10 5.42 -3.79
CA ILE A 30 3.88 5.70 -2.57
C ILE A 30 4.45 4.40 -2.01
N ILE A 31 3.64 3.34 -1.94
CA ILE A 31 4.09 2.04 -1.42
C ILE A 31 5.15 1.44 -2.34
N THR A 32 4.94 1.48 -3.66
CA THR A 32 5.92 1.00 -4.63
C THR A 32 7.25 1.71 -4.47
N SER A 33 7.27 3.05 -4.35
CA SER A 33 8.50 3.82 -4.12
C SER A 33 9.18 3.45 -2.79
N LEU A 34 8.42 3.29 -1.70
CA LEU A 34 9.00 2.83 -0.42
C LEU A 34 9.69 1.47 -0.57
N VAL A 35 9.09 0.54 -1.33
CA VAL A 35 9.67 -0.79 -1.51
C VAL A 35 10.86 -0.76 -2.45
N ASP A 36 10.72 -0.17 -3.62
CA ASP A 36 11.74 -0.19 -4.68
C ASP A 36 12.92 0.73 -4.37
N ASP A 37 12.67 1.92 -3.79
CA ASP A 37 13.69 2.95 -3.60
C ASP A 37 14.34 2.91 -2.21
N ILE A 38 13.69 2.30 -1.21
CA ILE A 38 14.20 2.26 0.18
C ILE A 38 14.43 0.83 0.65
N ILE A 39 13.40 -0.02 0.65
CA ILE A 39 13.51 -1.36 1.25
C ILE A 39 14.44 -2.26 0.41
N MET A 40 14.29 -2.29 -0.91
CA MET A 40 15.09 -3.12 -1.80
C MET A 40 16.59 -2.78 -1.77
N PRO A 41 17.02 -1.50 -1.83
CA PRO A 41 18.43 -1.14 -1.66
C PRO A 41 18.98 -1.56 -0.29
N LEU A 42 18.22 -1.40 0.79
CA LEU A 42 18.64 -1.82 2.13
C LEU A 42 18.79 -3.35 2.23
N ILE A 43 17.82 -4.10 1.70
CA ILE A 43 17.90 -5.56 1.61
C ILE A 43 19.09 -5.98 0.75
N GLY A 44 19.31 -5.31 -0.39
CA GLY A 44 20.44 -5.54 -1.27
C GLY A 44 21.77 -5.38 -0.55
N VAL A 45 21.95 -4.30 0.24
CA VAL A 45 23.16 -4.11 1.06
C VAL A 45 23.33 -5.22 2.11
N ILE A 46 22.25 -5.68 2.74
CA ILE A 46 22.31 -6.71 3.79
C ILE A 46 22.62 -8.11 3.22
N ILE A 47 22.06 -8.44 2.05
CA ILE A 47 22.20 -9.78 1.42
C ILE A 47 23.45 -9.84 0.51
N GLY A 48 24.22 -8.75 0.39
CA GLY A 48 25.50 -8.74 -0.34
C GLY A 48 25.40 -8.38 -1.82
N GLY A 49 24.43 -7.55 -2.19
CA GLY A 49 24.26 -7.01 -3.55
C GLY A 49 23.51 -7.93 -4.49
N VAL A 50 22.63 -8.80 -3.98
CA VAL A 50 21.87 -9.73 -4.82
C VAL A 50 20.82 -8.97 -5.62
N ASP A 51 21.17 -8.66 -6.87
CA ASP A 51 20.25 -8.16 -7.89
C ASP A 51 19.65 -9.36 -8.64
N PHE A 52 18.45 -9.77 -8.23
CA PHE A 52 17.73 -10.85 -8.90
C PHE A 52 17.39 -10.51 -10.35
N ALA A 53 17.26 -9.22 -10.74
CA ALA A 53 16.92 -8.82 -12.10
C ALA A 53 17.94 -9.29 -13.14
N SER A 54 19.21 -9.41 -12.73
CA SER A 54 20.32 -9.82 -13.58
C SER A 54 20.32 -11.30 -13.95
N LEU A 55 19.51 -12.11 -13.26
CA LEU A 55 19.42 -13.55 -13.52
C LEU A 55 18.70 -13.81 -14.84
N SER A 56 19.45 -14.38 -15.78
CA SER A 56 18.92 -14.75 -17.08
C SER A 56 19.55 -16.04 -17.57
N ILE A 57 18.79 -16.78 -18.37
CA ILE A 57 19.29 -17.96 -19.09
C ILE A 57 19.07 -17.73 -20.58
N THR A 58 20.15 -17.81 -21.34
CA THR A 58 20.11 -17.70 -22.79
C THR A 58 19.99 -19.10 -23.38
N VAL A 59 18.95 -19.31 -24.21
CA VAL A 59 18.72 -20.56 -24.93
C VAL A 59 18.67 -20.23 -26.42
N GLY A 60 19.76 -20.51 -27.13
CA GLY A 60 19.94 -20.09 -28.52
C GLY A 60 20.02 -18.57 -28.63
N GLU A 61 19.14 -17.96 -29.43
CA GLU A 61 19.03 -16.49 -29.56
C GLU A 61 18.03 -15.87 -28.56
N ALA A 62 17.28 -16.68 -27.81
CA ALA A 62 16.30 -16.20 -26.85
C ALA A 62 16.90 -16.04 -25.45
N SER A 63 16.67 -14.89 -24.82
CA SER A 63 17.06 -14.63 -23.42
C SER A 63 15.84 -14.72 -22.50
N ILE A 64 15.84 -15.68 -21.58
CA ILE A 64 14.79 -15.84 -20.56
C ILE A 64 15.23 -15.10 -19.30
N LEU A 65 14.64 -13.94 -19.07
CA LEU A 65 14.92 -13.03 -17.95
C LEU A 65 14.14 -13.41 -16.68
N TYR A 66 14.29 -14.66 -16.21
CA TYR A 66 13.54 -15.17 -15.06
C TYR A 66 13.83 -14.41 -13.75
N GLY A 67 14.97 -13.72 -13.70
CA GLY A 67 15.33 -12.81 -12.63
C GLY A 67 14.31 -11.71 -12.36
N SER A 68 13.82 -11.07 -13.42
CA SER A 68 12.81 -10.02 -13.31
C SER A 68 11.48 -10.54 -12.73
N PHE A 69 11.13 -11.79 -13.04
CA PHE A 69 9.95 -12.44 -12.48
C PHE A 69 10.11 -12.75 -10.99
N ILE A 70 11.27 -13.26 -10.57
CA ILE A 70 11.57 -13.50 -9.15
C ILE A 70 11.54 -12.17 -8.38
N GLN A 71 12.13 -11.11 -8.93
CA GLN A 71 12.07 -9.78 -8.34
C GLN A 71 10.64 -9.28 -8.19
N ALA A 72 9.78 -9.46 -9.20
CA ALA A 72 8.37 -9.08 -9.11
C ALA A 72 7.64 -9.83 -7.98
N ILE A 73 7.93 -11.12 -7.79
CA ILE A 73 7.36 -11.90 -6.67
C ILE A 73 7.85 -11.36 -5.32
N VAL A 74 9.16 -11.09 -5.18
CA VAL A 74 9.73 -10.55 -3.94
C VAL A 74 9.13 -9.18 -3.62
N ASN A 75 9.04 -8.28 -4.60
CA ASN A 75 8.42 -6.97 -4.45
C ASN A 75 6.96 -7.10 -4.00
N PHE A 76 6.17 -7.99 -4.62
CA PHE A 76 4.79 -8.24 -4.23
C PHE A 76 4.68 -8.70 -2.76
N LEU A 77 5.54 -9.64 -2.33
CA LEU A 77 5.54 -10.13 -0.95
C LEU A 77 5.91 -9.03 0.05
N ILE A 78 6.88 -8.17 -0.28
CA ILE A 78 7.27 -7.04 0.56
C ILE A 78 6.13 -6.02 0.65
N ILE A 79 5.52 -5.65 -0.47
CA ILE A 79 4.36 -4.72 -0.50
C ILE A 79 3.23 -5.28 0.35
N ALA A 80 2.89 -6.56 0.19
CA ALA A 80 1.86 -7.22 0.99
C ALA A 80 2.18 -7.20 2.49
N PHE A 81 3.45 -7.44 2.85
CA PHE A 81 3.91 -7.39 4.24
C PHE A 81 3.85 -5.97 4.82
N VAL A 82 4.28 -4.94 4.08
CA VAL A 82 4.21 -3.54 4.50
C VAL A 82 2.75 -3.11 4.67
N LEU A 83 1.88 -3.43 3.72
CA LEU A 83 0.44 -3.17 3.83
C LEU A 83 -0.16 -3.85 5.05
N PHE A 84 0.20 -5.11 5.31
CA PHE A 84 -0.23 -5.83 6.51
C PHE A 84 0.21 -5.12 7.79
N LEU A 85 1.46 -4.66 7.88
CA LEU A 85 1.96 -3.93 9.05
C LEU A 85 1.20 -2.61 9.25
N ILE A 86 0.91 -1.88 8.18
CA ILE A 86 0.16 -0.63 8.23
C ILE A 86 -1.26 -0.90 8.75
N VAL A 87 -1.99 -1.82 8.12
CA VAL A 87 -3.36 -2.19 8.52
C VAL A 87 -3.37 -2.67 9.97
N ARG A 88 -2.44 -3.54 10.36
CA ARG A 88 -2.32 -4.03 11.74
C ARG A 88 -2.09 -2.89 12.74
N SER A 89 -1.28 -1.90 12.37
CA SER A 89 -0.99 -0.75 13.24
C SER A 89 -2.23 0.14 13.42
N PHE A 90 -2.96 0.41 12.34
CA PHE A 90 -4.22 1.15 12.41
C PHE A 90 -5.30 0.41 13.21
N THR A 91 -5.47 -0.90 12.99
CA THR A 91 -6.43 -1.71 13.77
C THR A 91 -6.06 -1.76 15.24
N LYS A 92 -4.76 -1.80 15.59
CA LYS A 92 -4.31 -1.77 16.97
C LYS A 92 -4.63 -0.42 17.65
N LEU A 93 -4.36 0.70 16.97
CA LEU A 93 -4.63 2.03 17.49
C LEU A 93 -6.14 2.29 17.70
N GLN A 94 -6.98 1.90 16.75
CA GLN A 94 -8.45 2.03 16.90
C GLN A 94 -8.98 1.22 18.08
N LYS A 95 -8.45 0.02 18.31
CA LYS A 95 -8.85 -0.82 19.44
C LYS A 95 -8.44 -0.22 20.79
N GLU A 96 -7.30 0.46 20.84
CA GLU A 96 -6.80 1.13 22.05
C GLU A 96 -7.62 2.39 22.41
N GLU A 97 -8.20 3.06 21.40
CA GLU A 97 -9.10 4.20 21.57
C GLU A 97 -10.50 3.79 22.04
N GLU A 98 -10.98 2.60 21.63
CA GLU A 98 -12.28 2.04 22.03
C GLU A 98 -12.24 1.38 23.43
N GLU A 99 -11.06 0.96 23.89
CA GLU A 99 -10.83 0.40 25.23
C GLU A 99 -10.42 1.46 26.29
N ALA A 100 -10.27 2.73 25.89
CA ALA A 100 -10.14 3.82 26.87
C ALA A 100 -11.44 3.90 27.67
N PRO A 101 -11.42 3.66 29.01
CA PRO A 101 -12.62 3.72 29.82
C PRO A 101 -13.29 5.08 29.62
N PRO A 102 -14.62 5.16 29.45
CA PRO A 102 -15.30 6.44 29.43
C PRO A 102 -14.82 7.20 30.66
N ALA A 103 -14.33 8.43 30.45
CA ALA A 103 -13.87 9.28 31.53
C ALA A 103 -14.86 9.15 32.68
N PRO A 104 -14.41 8.80 33.91
CA PRO A 104 -15.31 8.65 35.05
C PRO A 104 -16.23 9.86 35.05
N PRO A 105 -17.57 9.69 35.16
CA PRO A 105 -18.49 10.81 35.12
C PRO A 105 -17.95 11.86 36.08
N GLU A 106 -17.70 13.07 35.57
CA GLU A 106 -17.30 14.20 36.40
C GLU A 106 -18.23 14.17 37.61
N PRO A 107 -17.72 14.24 38.85
CA PRO A 107 -18.56 14.21 40.02
C PRO A 107 -19.58 15.31 39.83
N SER A 108 -20.83 14.94 39.57
CA SER A 108 -21.95 15.86 39.60
C SER A 108 -21.86 16.44 40.98
N ALA A 109 -21.43 17.71 41.05
CA ALA A 109 -21.26 18.43 42.29
C ALA A 109 -22.54 18.19 43.10
N GLU A 110 -22.34 17.47 44.20
CA GLU A 110 -23.32 17.25 45.23
C GLU A 110 -23.46 18.60 45.94
N GLU A 111 -24.33 19.48 45.44
CA GLU A 111 -24.89 20.65 46.15
C GLU A 111 -26.32 20.93 45.68
#